data_AF-A0A3S4C327-F1
#
_entry.id   AF-A0A3S4C327-F1
#
_cell.length_a   1.000
_cell.length_b   1.000
_cell.length_c   1.000
_cell.angle_alpha   90.00
_cell.angle_beta   90.00
_cell.angle_gamma   90.00
#
_symmetry.space_group_name_H-M   'P 1'
#
loop_
_entity.id
_entity.type
_entity.pdbx_description
1 polymer ?
#
loop_
_entity_poly.entity_id
_entity_poly.type
_entity_poly.pdbx_seq_one_letter_code
_entity_poly.pdbx_strand_id
1 'polypeptide(L)'
;MFLDKEAYERAGLVGKPHGVKGKRGLKPRWIVEYDLTAPSMFPGKKGFDRLIYASKNALAEPMTWLFCNISSTNPLSQHFPTNYTSNPGVVPGIDVLMPKLAPSLDPLAPGARQAFEDFSTELYEWLSLVRLQSPRIQVGDQIDPYLSRYQVPEGGDKGKVCKISWQGFFAPSWSRQTLVDIITILPPKAWFSFSTTTFSKGLAGDNNECTILRLPNSSGEYLMWEVKAHE
;
A
#
# COMPACT_ATOMS: atom_id res chain seq x y z
N MET A 1 2.62 -8.84 -18.37
CA MET A 1 3.83 -9.59 -17.98
C MET A 1 5.04 -8.71 -18.17
N PHE A 2 5.97 -8.72 -17.22
CA PHE A 2 7.23 -8.00 -17.32
C PHE A 2 8.35 -9.01 -17.56
N LEU A 3 9.09 -8.85 -18.65
CA LEU A 3 10.10 -9.81 -19.09
C LEU A 3 11.45 -9.12 -19.19
N ASP A 4 12.51 -9.86 -18.84
CA ASP A 4 13.85 -9.47 -19.23
C ASP A 4 14.04 -9.64 -20.75
N LYS A 5 15.21 -9.26 -21.25
CA LYS A 5 15.48 -9.33 -22.70
C LYS A 5 15.44 -10.77 -23.21
N GLU A 6 16.05 -11.70 -22.48
CA GLU A 6 16.25 -13.06 -22.93
C GLU A 6 14.93 -13.83 -22.96
N ALA A 7 14.14 -13.73 -21.88
CA ALA A 7 12.81 -14.32 -21.79
C ALA A 7 11.85 -13.70 -22.82
N TYR A 8 11.93 -12.39 -23.09
CA TYR A 8 11.11 -11.74 -24.12
C TYR A 8 11.44 -12.27 -25.53
N GLU A 9 12.72 -12.30 -25.90
CA GLU A 9 13.17 -12.78 -27.22
C GLU A 9 12.86 -14.27 -27.41
N ARG A 10 13.06 -15.09 -26.37
CA ARG A 10 12.74 -16.53 -26.39
C ARG A 10 11.24 -16.79 -26.46
N ALA A 11 10.43 -16.04 -25.70
CA ALA A 11 8.98 -16.15 -25.73
C ALA A 11 8.39 -15.71 -27.07
N GLY A 12 9.09 -14.82 -27.78
CA GLY A 12 8.65 -14.31 -29.07
C GLY A 12 7.25 -13.71 -28.98
N LEU A 13 6.93 -13.00 -27.90
CA LEU A 13 5.65 -12.32 -27.71
C LEU A 13 5.75 -10.87 -28.18
N VAL A 14 4.62 -10.24 -28.49
CA VAL A 14 4.60 -8.82 -28.89
C VAL A 14 4.52 -7.97 -27.63
N GLY A 15 5.52 -7.12 -27.40
CA GLY A 15 5.57 -6.22 -26.25
C GLY A 15 6.21 -4.88 -26.60
N LYS A 16 6.22 -3.98 -25.61
CA LYS A 16 6.82 -2.64 -25.68
C LYS A 16 7.95 -2.52 -24.65
N PRO A 17 9.00 -1.73 -24.92
CA PRO A 17 10.06 -1.52 -23.94
C PRO A 17 9.50 -0.85 -22.67
N HIS A 18 9.97 -1.28 -21.50
CA HIS A 18 9.61 -0.72 -20.20
C HIS A 18 10.64 0.32 -19.76
N GLY A 19 10.19 1.56 -19.54
CA GLY A 19 11.00 2.66 -19.01
C GLY A 19 11.91 3.34 -20.04
N VAL A 20 12.37 4.55 -19.70
CA VAL A 20 13.39 5.29 -20.46
C VAL A 20 14.72 4.58 -20.23
N LYS A 21 15.40 4.14 -21.29
CA LYS A 21 16.69 3.42 -21.25
C LYS A 21 17.64 4.05 -20.21
N GLY A 22 17.82 3.43 -19.03
CA GLY A 22 18.59 4.16 -18.00
C GLY A 22 19.00 3.49 -16.69
N LYS A 23 18.63 2.25 -16.33
CA LYS A 23 19.25 1.54 -15.19
C LYS A 23 19.53 0.07 -15.51
N ARG A 24 20.79 -0.23 -15.84
CA ARG A 24 21.34 -1.59 -15.97
C ARG A 24 21.42 -2.20 -14.57
N GLY A 25 20.49 -3.06 -14.19
CA GLY A 25 20.63 -3.76 -12.92
C GLY A 25 19.58 -4.84 -12.70
N LEU A 26 18.30 -4.47 -12.55
CA LEU A 26 17.31 -5.38 -11.98
C LEU A 26 15.87 -5.17 -12.50
N LYS A 27 15.61 -4.16 -13.34
CA LYS A 27 14.26 -3.88 -13.84
C LYS A 27 13.97 -4.64 -15.15
N PRO A 28 12.78 -5.23 -15.31
CA PRO A 28 12.34 -5.87 -16.55
C PRO A 28 12.38 -4.87 -17.70
N ARG A 29 12.75 -5.34 -18.90
CA ARG A 29 13.00 -4.46 -20.06
C ARG A 29 11.82 -4.37 -21.01
N TRP A 30 10.91 -5.32 -20.95
CA TRP A 30 9.77 -5.42 -21.85
C TRP A 30 8.49 -5.66 -21.08
N ILE A 31 7.43 -4.95 -21.47
CA ILE A 31 6.06 -5.20 -21.02
C ILE A 31 5.31 -5.90 -22.15
N VAL A 32 4.76 -7.07 -21.85
CA VAL A 32 3.87 -7.82 -22.73
C VAL A 32 2.47 -7.77 -22.12
N GLU A 33 1.53 -7.16 -22.82
CA GLU A 33 0.14 -6.99 -22.39
C GLU A 33 -0.78 -7.88 -23.23
N TYR A 34 -1.70 -8.58 -22.57
CA TYR A 34 -2.70 -9.42 -23.21
C TYR A 34 -4.06 -9.13 -22.61
N ASP A 35 -5.03 -8.83 -23.47
CA ASP A 35 -6.44 -8.84 -23.11
C ASP A 35 -7.00 -10.24 -23.36
N LEU A 36 -7.13 -11.03 -22.29
CA LEU A 36 -7.64 -12.40 -22.35
C LEU A 36 -9.14 -12.46 -22.71
N THR A 37 -9.85 -11.33 -22.71
CA THR A 37 -11.28 -11.26 -23.07
C THR A 37 -11.50 -10.96 -24.56
N ALA A 38 -10.43 -10.61 -25.28
CA ALA A 38 -10.51 -10.25 -26.69
C ALA A 38 -10.90 -11.44 -27.58
N PRO A 39 -11.62 -11.22 -28.70
CA PRO A 39 -11.99 -12.27 -29.66
C PRO A 39 -10.81 -13.04 -30.27
N SER A 40 -9.60 -12.48 -30.22
CA SER A 40 -8.36 -13.11 -30.68
C SER A 40 -7.74 -14.09 -29.66
N MET A 41 -8.27 -14.13 -28.43
CA MET A 41 -7.78 -14.94 -27.31
C MET A 41 -8.63 -16.18 -27.02
N PHE A 42 -9.45 -16.60 -27.98
CA PHE A 42 -10.15 -17.89 -27.91
C PHE A 42 -9.27 -19.06 -28.41
N PRO A 43 -9.46 -20.28 -27.87
CA PRO A 43 -8.77 -21.48 -28.37
C PRO A 43 -8.88 -21.65 -29.89
N GLY A 44 -7.76 -21.93 -30.55
CA GLY A 44 -7.67 -22.11 -32.01
C GLY A 44 -7.44 -20.81 -32.81
N LYS A 45 -7.31 -19.67 -32.13
CA LYS A 45 -6.84 -18.43 -32.75
C LYS A 45 -5.33 -18.29 -32.55
N LYS A 46 -4.64 -17.78 -33.58
CA LYS A 46 -3.19 -17.59 -33.59
C LYS A 46 -2.65 -16.81 -32.38
N GLY A 47 -3.41 -15.82 -31.89
CA GLY A 47 -3.03 -15.03 -30.72
C GLY A 47 -2.97 -15.86 -29.45
N PHE A 48 -4.03 -16.63 -29.18
CA PHE A 48 -4.10 -17.58 -28.07
C PHE A 48 -3.06 -18.69 -28.19
N ASP A 49 -2.95 -19.32 -29.36
CA ASP A 49 -2.02 -20.44 -29.58
C ASP A 49 -0.57 -20.03 -29.38
N ARG A 50 -0.20 -18.80 -29.78
CA ARG A 50 1.14 -18.23 -29.55
C ARG A 50 1.42 -18.03 -28.05
N LEU A 51 0.43 -17.56 -27.28
CA LEU A 51 0.58 -17.42 -25.82
C LEU A 51 0.77 -18.79 -25.16
N ILE A 52 -0.05 -19.79 -25.52
CA ILE A 52 0.08 -21.15 -25.01
C ILE A 52 1.45 -21.76 -25.37
N TYR A 53 1.92 -21.56 -26.60
CA TYR A 53 3.23 -22.03 -27.02
C TYR A 53 4.35 -21.38 -26.19
N ALA A 54 4.28 -20.06 -25.98
CA ALA A 54 5.25 -19.36 -25.15
C ALA A 54 5.24 -19.87 -23.69
N SER A 55 4.05 -20.07 -23.10
CA SER A 55 3.90 -20.63 -21.75
C SER A 55 4.49 -22.03 -21.61
N LYS A 56 4.39 -22.87 -22.65
CA LYS A 56 4.92 -24.25 -22.61
C LYS A 56 6.42 -24.35 -22.89
N ASN A 57 6.96 -23.50 -23.76
CA ASN A 57 8.32 -23.67 -24.29
C ASN A 57 9.31 -22.62 -23.80
N ALA A 58 8.86 -21.39 -23.55
CA ALA A 58 9.75 -20.27 -23.24
C ALA A 58 9.61 -19.76 -21.80
N LEU A 59 8.40 -19.86 -21.24
CA LEU A 59 8.06 -19.51 -19.85
C LEU A 59 7.74 -20.79 -19.05
N ALA A 60 8.54 -21.83 -19.26
CA ALA A 60 8.32 -23.17 -18.70
C ALA A 60 8.72 -23.27 -17.21
N GLU A 61 9.45 -22.28 -16.69
CA GLU A 61 9.87 -22.28 -15.29
C GLU A 61 8.66 -22.09 -14.36
N PRO A 62 8.55 -22.90 -13.29
CA PRO A 62 7.46 -22.78 -12.33
C PRO A 62 7.57 -21.45 -11.58
N MET A 63 6.46 -20.72 -11.50
CA MET A 63 6.37 -19.46 -10.78
C MET A 63 5.37 -19.58 -9.64
N THR A 64 5.72 -19.02 -8.48
CA THR A 64 4.79 -18.92 -7.34
C THR A 64 3.86 -17.75 -7.55
N TRP A 65 2.55 -18.02 -7.59
CA TRP A 65 1.51 -17.01 -7.74
C TRP A 65 0.81 -16.76 -6.41
N LEU A 66 0.60 -15.49 -6.07
CA LEU A 66 -0.35 -15.10 -5.04
C LEU A 66 -1.71 -14.93 -5.70
N PHE A 67 -2.71 -15.66 -5.23
CA PHE A 67 -4.07 -15.61 -5.75
C PHE A 67 -5.03 -15.12 -4.67
N CYS A 68 -5.83 -14.12 -4.99
CA CYS A 68 -6.92 -13.64 -4.15
C CYS A 68 -8.23 -14.02 -4.84
N ASN A 69 -8.98 -14.95 -4.25
CA ASN A 69 -10.28 -15.33 -4.79
C ASN A 69 -11.33 -14.29 -4.40
N ILE A 70 -11.85 -13.57 -5.39
CA ILE A 70 -12.93 -12.58 -5.22
C ILE A 70 -14.30 -13.20 -5.55
N SER A 71 -14.32 -14.39 -6.15
CA SER A 71 -15.54 -15.13 -6.51
C SER A 71 -16.00 -16.05 -5.38
N SER A 72 -17.29 -16.39 -5.38
CA SER A 72 -17.86 -17.41 -4.49
C SER A 72 -17.33 -18.82 -4.79
N THR A 73 -16.98 -19.11 -6.04
CA THR A 73 -16.40 -20.38 -6.47
C THR A 73 -14.88 -20.32 -6.44
N ASN A 74 -14.20 -21.38 -5.98
CA ASN A 74 -12.74 -21.47 -6.03
C ASN A 74 -12.26 -22.30 -7.24
N PRO A 75 -11.90 -21.66 -8.36
CA PRO A 75 -11.47 -22.35 -9.58
C PRO A 75 -10.11 -23.06 -9.42
N LEU A 76 -9.33 -22.70 -8.40
CA LEU A 76 -8.02 -23.28 -8.16
C LEU A 76 -8.06 -24.53 -7.28
N SER A 77 -9.23 -24.92 -6.74
CA SER A 77 -9.36 -26.09 -5.88
C SER A 77 -8.75 -27.37 -6.46
N GLN A 78 -8.90 -27.59 -7.77
CA GLN A 78 -8.30 -28.71 -8.51
C GLN A 78 -6.76 -28.70 -8.57
N HIS A 79 -6.13 -27.58 -8.25
CA HIS A 79 -4.69 -27.38 -8.27
C HIS A 79 -4.06 -27.37 -6.86
N PHE A 80 -4.81 -27.78 -5.83
CA PHE A 80 -4.34 -27.91 -4.44
C PHE A 80 -3.57 -26.67 -3.94
N PRO A 81 -4.20 -25.48 -3.93
CA PRO A 81 -3.53 -24.25 -3.55
C PRO A 81 -3.17 -24.28 -2.06
N THR A 82 -2.04 -23.69 -1.70
CA THR A 82 -1.71 -23.45 -0.29
C THR A 82 -2.52 -22.27 0.22
N ASN A 83 -3.45 -22.53 1.14
CA ASN A 83 -4.27 -21.48 1.73
C ASN A 83 -3.48 -20.73 2.79
N TYR A 84 -3.50 -19.40 2.69
CA TYR A 84 -2.93 -18.50 3.69
C TYR A 84 -4.03 -17.63 4.30
N THR A 85 -4.15 -17.67 5.61
CA THR A 85 -5.06 -16.81 6.37
C THR A 85 -4.26 -15.74 7.09
N SER A 86 -4.54 -14.47 6.81
CA SER A 86 -3.96 -13.37 7.58
C SER A 86 -4.73 -13.15 8.86
N ASN A 87 -4.05 -13.28 9.99
CA ASN A 87 -4.61 -12.95 11.30
C ASN A 87 -4.36 -11.47 11.65
N PRO A 88 -5.27 -10.81 12.38
CA PRO A 88 -5.05 -9.46 12.89
C PRO A 88 -3.92 -9.45 13.92
N GLY A 89 -2.92 -8.60 13.73
CA GLY A 89 -2.00 -8.18 14.78
C GLY A 89 -2.60 -7.01 15.53
N VAL A 90 -2.91 -7.20 16.82
CA VAL A 90 -3.45 -6.14 17.70
C VAL A 90 -2.38 -5.77 18.72
N VAL A 91 -2.08 -4.48 18.81
CA VAL A 91 -1.20 -3.91 19.83
C VAL A 91 -2.01 -2.86 20.59
N PRO A 92 -2.64 -3.25 21.71
CA PRO A 92 -3.48 -2.36 22.49
C PRO A 92 -2.64 -1.43 23.37
N GLY A 93 -3.17 -0.23 23.63
CA GLY A 93 -2.74 0.60 24.76
C GLY A 93 -1.30 1.09 24.71
N ILE A 94 -0.80 1.47 23.53
CA ILE A 94 0.51 2.09 23.39
C ILE A 94 0.45 3.47 24.06
N ASP A 95 1.20 3.65 25.14
CA ASP A 95 1.35 4.94 25.82
C ASP A 95 2.24 5.85 24.97
N VAL A 96 1.64 6.89 24.40
CA VAL A 96 2.30 7.81 23.47
C VAL A 96 2.13 9.26 23.88
N LEU A 97 3.07 10.09 23.46
CA LEU A 97 2.87 11.53 23.39
C LEU A 97 2.02 11.85 22.16
N MET A 98 0.87 12.48 22.38
CA MET A 98 -0.08 12.83 21.34
C MET A 98 0.26 14.18 20.72
N PRO A 99 0.35 14.30 19.39
CA PRO A 99 0.40 15.58 18.73
C PRO A 99 -0.97 16.25 18.81
N LYS A 100 -0.99 17.56 18.64
CA LYS A 100 -2.25 18.29 18.52
C LYS A 100 -2.97 17.88 17.23
N LEU A 101 -4.06 17.11 17.35
CA LEU A 101 -4.84 16.63 16.20
C LEU A 101 -5.83 17.68 15.65
N ALA A 102 -5.51 18.97 15.75
CA ALA A 102 -6.36 20.06 15.28
C ALA A 102 -5.53 21.03 14.44
N PRO A 103 -5.73 21.07 13.11
CA PRO A 103 -5.01 22.02 12.27
C PRO A 103 -5.49 23.43 12.62
N SER A 104 -4.58 24.37 12.83
CA SER A 104 -4.92 25.79 12.97
C SER A 104 -5.29 26.36 11.59
N LEU A 105 -6.48 26.02 11.11
CA LEU A 105 -7.01 26.49 9.84
C LEU A 105 -7.70 27.83 10.06
N ASP A 106 -6.94 28.92 10.12
CA ASP A 106 -7.47 30.20 9.67
C ASP A 106 -7.18 30.30 8.16
N PRO A 107 -8.17 30.04 7.28
CA PRO A 107 -7.94 30.05 5.83
C PRO A 107 -7.56 31.44 5.30
N LEU A 108 -7.81 32.49 6.10
CA LEU A 108 -7.51 33.88 5.76
C LEU A 108 -6.12 34.31 6.28
N ALA A 109 -5.46 33.49 7.10
CA ALA A 109 -4.15 33.81 7.62
C ALA A 109 -3.07 33.73 6.51
N PRO A 110 -2.14 34.71 6.48
CA PRO A 110 -1.00 34.63 5.56
C PRO A 110 -0.17 33.37 5.86
N GLY A 111 0.08 32.55 4.85
CA GLY A 111 0.84 31.29 5.01
C GLY A 111 0.02 30.08 5.46
N ALA A 112 -1.31 30.18 5.56
CA ALA A 112 -2.19 29.09 5.99
C ALA A 112 -1.96 27.77 5.22
N ARG A 113 -1.67 27.86 3.92
CA ARG A 113 -1.33 26.68 3.09
C ARG A 113 -0.04 26.00 3.56
N GLN A 114 1.01 26.77 3.81
CA GLN A 114 2.29 26.20 4.22
C GLN A 114 2.19 25.59 5.63
N ALA A 115 1.52 26.29 6.55
CA ALA A 115 1.25 25.74 7.88
C ALA A 115 0.45 24.43 7.83
N PHE A 116 -0.49 24.31 6.88
CA PHE A 116 -1.24 23.07 6.67
C PHE A 116 -0.39 21.95 6.07
N GLU A 117 0.50 22.25 5.12
CA GLU A 117 1.45 21.29 4.53
C GLU A 117 2.45 20.78 5.59
N ASP A 118 2.99 21.68 6.43
CA ASP A 118 3.89 21.34 7.53
C ASP A 118 3.18 20.45 8.56
N PHE A 119 2.00 20.88 9.04
CA PHE A 119 1.14 20.09 9.94
C PHE A 119 0.84 18.70 9.38
N SER A 120 0.46 18.61 8.11
CA SER A 120 0.10 17.35 7.46
C SER A 120 1.31 16.42 7.34
N THR A 121 2.50 16.97 7.10
CA THR A 121 3.75 16.21 6.99
C THR A 121 4.16 15.67 8.36
N GLU A 122 4.21 16.54 9.36
CA GLU A 122 4.53 16.19 10.75
C GLU A 122 3.60 15.12 11.33
N LEU A 123 2.29 15.24 11.05
CA LEU A 123 1.30 14.27 11.50
C LEU A 123 1.44 12.91 10.80
N TYR A 124 1.75 12.91 9.50
CA TYR A 124 2.01 11.68 8.76
C TYR A 124 3.29 10.97 9.26
N GLU A 125 4.34 11.73 9.58
CA GLU A 125 5.55 11.18 10.20
C GLU A 125 5.24 10.54 11.56
N TRP A 126 4.48 11.22 12.43
CA TRP A 126 4.06 10.68 13.71
C TRP A 126 3.24 9.38 13.56
N LEU A 127 2.26 9.37 12.64
CA LEU A 127 1.47 8.16 12.33
C LEU A 127 2.36 7.02 11.82
N SER A 128 3.38 7.33 11.05
CA SER A 128 4.37 6.36 10.58
C SER A 128 5.18 5.77 11.74
N LEU A 129 5.56 6.57 12.73
CA LEU A 129 6.22 6.08 13.94
C LEU A 129 5.30 5.21 14.81
N VAL A 130 4.01 5.53 14.90
CA VAL A 130 2.99 4.68 15.55
C VAL A 130 2.93 3.31 14.87
N ARG A 131 2.87 3.29 13.53
CA ARG A 131 2.88 2.05 12.75
C ARG A 131 4.14 1.22 12.96
N LEU A 132 5.30 1.88 13.07
CA LEU A 132 6.57 1.21 13.36
C LEU A 132 6.74 0.82 14.83
N GLN A 133 5.80 1.21 15.70
CA GLN A 133 5.90 1.05 17.16
C GLN A 133 7.22 1.61 17.70
N SER A 134 7.61 2.76 17.15
CA SER A 134 8.89 3.38 17.45
C SER A 134 8.94 3.84 18.91
N PRO A 135 10.07 3.68 19.63
CA PRO A 135 10.21 4.22 20.98
C PRO A 135 10.18 5.75 21.00
N ARG A 136 10.42 6.43 19.87
CA ARG A 136 10.48 7.91 19.77
C ARG A 136 9.16 8.61 20.14
N ILE A 137 8.03 7.90 20.12
CA ILE A 137 6.72 8.44 20.49
C ILE A 137 6.29 8.04 21.91
N GLN A 138 7.06 7.21 22.60
CA GLN A 138 6.71 6.73 23.93
C GLN A 138 6.90 7.81 24.99
N VAL A 139 6.06 7.77 26.02
CA VAL A 139 6.19 8.67 27.17
C VAL A 139 7.48 8.37 27.92
N GLY A 140 8.33 9.38 28.10
CA GLY A 140 9.58 9.25 28.87
C GLY A 140 10.77 8.73 28.06
N ASP A 141 10.67 8.74 26.73
CA ASP A 141 11.80 8.48 25.85
C ASP A 141 12.94 9.52 26.05
N GLN A 142 14.18 9.02 26.14
CA GLN A 142 15.40 9.77 26.50
C GLN A 142 16.53 9.45 25.52
N ILE A 143 16.27 9.59 24.23
CA ILE A 143 17.32 9.39 23.23
C ILE A 143 18.32 10.54 23.24
N ASP A 144 19.57 10.20 22.95
CA ASP A 144 20.59 11.19 22.66
C ASP A 144 20.15 12.05 21.45
N PRO A 145 20.05 13.39 21.59
CA PRO A 145 19.74 14.29 20.49
C PRO A 145 20.70 14.18 19.29
N TYR A 146 21.92 13.67 19.50
CA TYR A 146 22.86 13.37 18.42
C TYR A 146 22.40 12.20 17.55
N LEU A 147 21.65 11.25 18.11
CA LEU A 147 21.11 10.07 17.40
C LEU A 147 19.75 10.36 16.76
N SER A 148 18.88 11.12 17.44
CA SER A 148 17.56 11.47 16.91
C SER A 148 17.11 12.83 17.42
N ARG A 149 16.76 13.70 16.47
CA ARG A 149 16.19 15.03 16.75
C ARG A 149 14.67 15.07 16.64
N TYR A 150 14.04 13.94 16.32
CA TYR A 150 12.58 13.86 16.23
C TYR A 150 11.96 14.22 17.58
N GLN A 151 10.97 15.09 17.56
CA GLN A 151 10.13 15.45 18.70
C GLN A 151 8.66 15.41 18.25
N VAL A 152 7.75 15.10 19.17
CA VAL A 152 6.33 15.04 18.82
C VAL A 152 5.80 16.44 18.49
N PRO A 153 5.17 16.63 17.32
CA PRO A 153 4.64 17.92 16.87
C PRO A 153 3.63 18.51 17.86
N GLU A 154 3.91 19.71 18.37
CA GLU A 154 3.03 20.50 19.26
C GLU A 154 2.27 19.66 20.31
N GLY A 155 2.92 18.66 20.92
CA GLY A 155 2.25 17.60 21.67
C GLY A 155 3.00 17.17 22.93
N GLY A 156 2.37 17.36 24.09
CA GLY A 156 2.86 16.90 25.40
C GLY A 156 1.85 16.07 26.19
N ASP A 157 0.64 15.93 25.66
CA ASP A 157 -0.43 15.20 26.32
C ASP A 157 -0.21 13.69 26.19
N LYS A 158 -0.33 12.99 27.31
CA LYS A 158 -0.23 11.53 27.36
C LYS A 158 -1.52 10.94 26.82
N GLY A 159 -1.41 10.13 25.78
CA GLY A 159 -2.52 9.39 25.20
C GLY A 159 -2.24 7.90 25.10
N LYS A 160 -3.31 7.14 24.85
CA LYS A 160 -3.22 5.72 24.54
C LYS A 160 -3.72 5.47 23.12
N VAL A 161 -2.92 4.77 22.33
CA VAL A 161 -3.27 4.40 20.95
C VAL A 161 -3.34 2.88 20.82
N CYS A 162 -4.30 2.41 20.04
CA CYS A 162 -4.38 1.00 19.64
C CYS A 162 -3.98 0.89 18.18
N LYS A 163 -3.05 -0.02 17.87
CA LYS A 163 -2.68 -0.36 16.50
C LYS A 163 -3.30 -1.72 16.15
N ILE A 164 -4.04 -1.76 15.06
CA ILE A 164 -4.54 -3.00 14.47
C ILE A 164 -3.97 -3.10 13.06
N SER A 165 -3.37 -4.23 12.71
CA SER A 165 -2.72 -4.43 11.42
C SER A 165 -2.98 -5.82 10.86
N TRP A 166 -3.13 -5.90 9.54
CA TRP A 166 -3.19 -7.15 8.78
C TRP A 166 -2.06 -7.16 7.75
N GLN A 167 -1.47 -8.33 7.52
CA GLN A 167 -0.36 -8.49 6.59
C GLN A 167 -0.63 -9.68 5.68
N GLY A 168 -0.64 -9.44 4.37
CA GLY A 168 -1.00 -10.46 3.40
C GLY A 168 -1.41 -9.88 2.05
N PHE A 169 -2.02 -10.71 1.23
CA PHE A 169 -2.56 -10.32 -0.08
C PHE A 169 -4.07 -10.12 0.00
N PHE A 170 -4.50 -8.87 0.01
CA PHE A 170 -5.90 -8.50 0.17
C PHE A 170 -6.48 -7.91 -1.11
N ALA A 171 -7.76 -8.20 -1.38
CA ALA A 171 -8.51 -7.54 -2.44
C ALA A 171 -8.78 -6.07 -2.07
N PRO A 172 -8.83 -5.15 -3.04
CA PRO A 172 -9.20 -3.75 -2.78
C PRO A 172 -10.58 -3.58 -2.13
N SER A 173 -11.51 -4.52 -2.41
CA SER A 173 -12.82 -4.56 -1.76
C SER A 173 -12.75 -4.75 -0.26
N TRP A 174 -11.77 -5.53 0.23
CA TRP A 174 -11.58 -5.75 1.66
C TRP A 174 -11.17 -4.46 2.37
N SER A 175 -10.20 -3.72 1.81
CA SER A 175 -9.76 -2.44 2.38
C SER A 175 -10.90 -1.42 2.40
N ARG A 176 -11.68 -1.33 1.31
CA ARG A 176 -12.84 -0.46 1.24
C ARG A 176 -13.90 -0.81 2.29
N GLN A 177 -14.23 -2.10 2.42
CA GLN A 177 -15.22 -2.55 3.40
C GLN A 177 -14.76 -2.25 4.82
N THR A 178 -13.50 -2.53 5.13
CA THR A 178 -12.90 -2.25 6.44
C THR A 178 -12.98 -0.76 6.79
N LEU A 179 -12.69 0.14 5.85
CA LEU A 179 -12.83 1.58 6.07
C LEU A 179 -14.28 1.98 6.36
N VAL A 180 -15.25 1.44 5.61
CA VAL A 180 -16.68 1.69 5.84
C VAL A 180 -17.10 1.18 7.22
N ASP A 181 -16.66 -0.01 7.61
CA ASP A 181 -16.95 -0.60 8.91
C ASP A 181 -16.36 0.26 10.04
N ILE A 182 -15.12 0.75 9.90
CA ILE A 182 -14.49 1.67 10.87
C ILE A 182 -15.31 2.97 11.01
N ILE A 183 -15.71 3.58 9.90
CA ILE A 183 -16.47 4.84 9.91
C ILE A 183 -17.84 4.66 10.57
N THR A 184 -18.49 3.53 10.36
CA THR A 184 -19.83 3.22 10.90
C THR A 184 -19.81 2.81 12.37
N ILE A 185 -18.76 2.12 12.82
CA ILE A 185 -18.63 1.65 14.21
C ILE A 185 -18.14 2.76 15.14
N LEU A 186 -17.19 3.58 14.69
CA LEU A 186 -16.57 4.59 15.57
C LEU A 186 -17.43 5.84 15.72
N PRO A 187 -17.58 6.38 16.96
CA PRO A 187 -18.31 7.63 17.19
C PRO A 187 -17.80 8.77 16.30
N PRO A 188 -18.66 9.71 15.87
CA PRO A 188 -18.29 10.76 14.91
C PRO A 188 -17.20 11.71 15.44
N LYS A 189 -17.04 11.82 16.76
CA LYS A 189 -16.00 12.63 17.40
C LYS A 189 -14.68 11.89 17.61
N ALA A 190 -14.66 10.57 17.43
CA ALA A 190 -13.46 9.77 17.62
C ALA A 190 -12.53 9.92 16.40
N TRP A 191 -11.25 10.13 16.64
CA TRP A 191 -10.26 10.13 15.57
C TRP A 191 -9.86 8.69 15.22
N PHE A 192 -9.44 8.46 13.97
CA PHE A 192 -8.82 7.20 13.55
C PHE A 192 -7.91 7.43 12.34
N SER A 193 -6.88 6.60 12.21
CA SER A 193 -6.04 6.54 11.01
C SER A 193 -6.15 5.15 10.39
N PHE A 194 -6.38 5.10 9.08
CA PHE A 194 -6.42 3.87 8.29
C PHE A 194 -5.41 3.97 7.15
N SER A 195 -4.40 3.11 7.17
CA SER A 195 -3.35 3.05 6.15
C SER A 195 -3.43 1.76 5.35
N THR A 196 -3.24 1.86 4.04
CA THR A 196 -3.11 0.73 3.12
C THR A 196 -1.84 0.88 2.31
N THR A 197 -1.02 -0.17 2.25
CA THR A 197 0.26 -0.18 1.55
C THR A 197 0.28 -1.30 0.51
N THR A 198 0.93 -1.06 -0.63
CA THR A 198 1.18 -2.09 -1.64
C THR A 198 2.44 -2.89 -1.34
N PHE A 199 2.69 -3.94 -2.13
CA PHE A 199 3.89 -4.76 -1.99
C PHE A 199 5.16 -3.96 -2.29
N SER A 200 6.13 -4.06 -1.38
CA SER A 200 7.43 -3.39 -1.51
C SER A 200 8.31 -3.89 -2.67
N LYS A 201 7.92 -5.01 -3.29
CA LYS A 201 8.63 -5.74 -4.34
C LYS A 201 7.69 -6.12 -5.49
N GLY A 202 6.75 -5.24 -5.86
CA GLY A 202 5.97 -5.43 -7.09
C GLY A 202 6.88 -5.45 -8.33
N LEU A 203 6.44 -6.04 -9.44
CA LEU A 203 7.23 -6.12 -10.70
C LEU A 203 7.64 -4.75 -11.27
N ALA A 204 6.92 -3.67 -10.91
CA ALA A 204 7.25 -2.29 -11.24
C ALA A 204 8.08 -1.57 -10.14
N GLY A 205 8.17 -2.13 -8.94
CA GLY A 205 8.79 -1.48 -7.78
C GLY A 205 7.95 -0.37 -7.15
N ASP A 206 6.64 -0.33 -7.47
CA ASP A 206 5.76 0.74 -7.05
C ASP A 206 5.23 0.50 -5.63
N ASN A 207 5.87 1.17 -4.67
CA ASN A 207 5.43 1.24 -3.28
C ASN A 207 4.46 2.41 -3.15
N ASN A 208 3.18 2.13 -3.38
CA ASN A 208 2.12 3.09 -3.20
C ASN A 208 1.50 2.89 -1.82
N GLU A 209 1.25 4.00 -1.14
CA GLU A 209 0.56 4.04 0.13
C GLU A 209 -0.59 5.02 0.07
N CYS A 210 -1.73 4.64 0.64
CA CYS A 210 -2.84 5.52 0.90
C CYS A 210 -3.19 5.49 2.39
N THR A 211 -3.13 6.65 3.04
CA THR A 211 -3.48 6.82 4.45
C THR A 211 -4.60 7.83 4.57
N ILE A 212 -5.66 7.48 5.30
CA ILE A 212 -6.83 8.30 5.58
C ILE A 212 -6.91 8.55 7.08
N LEU A 213 -7.09 9.80 7.49
CA LEU A 213 -7.27 10.20 8.88
C LEU A 213 -8.57 10.97 9.04
N ARG A 214 -9.36 10.58 10.05
CA ARG A 214 -10.44 11.41 10.59
C ARG A 214 -9.93 12.15 11.82
N LEU A 215 -10.00 13.47 11.80
CA LEU A 215 -9.60 14.31 12.93
C LEU A 215 -10.69 14.30 14.03
N PRO A 216 -10.32 14.52 15.30
CA PRO A 216 -11.30 14.63 16.38
C PRO A 216 -12.22 15.85 16.16
N ASN A 217 -13.50 15.70 16.45
CA ASN A 217 -14.53 16.74 16.34
C ASN A 217 -14.78 17.32 14.92
N SER A 218 -14.08 16.87 13.88
CA SER A 218 -14.38 17.21 12.48
C SER A 218 -15.29 16.14 11.86
N SER A 219 -16.60 16.29 12.02
CA SER A 219 -17.56 15.34 11.44
C SER A 219 -17.61 15.47 9.91
N GLY A 220 -17.06 14.49 9.21
CA GLY A 220 -17.16 14.37 7.75
C GLY A 220 -15.97 14.91 6.96
N GLU A 221 -14.96 15.47 7.63
CA GLU A 221 -13.70 15.89 7.00
C GLU A 221 -12.62 14.85 7.23
N TYR A 222 -11.86 14.54 6.18
CA TYR A 222 -10.79 13.55 6.20
C TYR A 222 -9.52 14.12 5.56
N LEU A 223 -8.38 13.81 6.16
CA LEU A 223 -7.08 14.03 5.54
C LEU A 223 -6.66 12.75 4.83
N MET A 224 -6.17 12.89 3.59
CA MET A 224 -5.71 11.77 2.78
C MET A 224 -4.29 12.05 2.30
N TRP A 225 -3.39 11.13 2.58
CA TRP A 225 -2.04 11.10 2.01
C TRP A 225 -1.96 10.00 0.96
N GLU A 226 -1.48 10.35 -0.22
CA GLU A 226 -1.15 9.41 -1.29
C GLU A 226 0.35 9.50 -1.56
N VAL A 227 1.10 8.48 -1.13
CA VAL A 227 2.53 8.37 -1.43
C VAL A 227 2.68 7.48 -2.65
N LYS A 228 3.21 8.03 -3.74
CA LYS A 228 3.49 7.29 -4.97
C LYS A 228 4.98 7.00 -5.06
N ALA A 229 5.33 5.79 -5.49
CA ALA A 229 6.69 5.53 -5.92
C ALA A 229 7.02 6.34 -7.18
N HIS A 230 8.26 6.84 -7.25
CA HIS A 230 8.76 7.46 -8.46
C HIS A 230 8.94 6.41 -9.57
N GLU A 231 8.26 6.62 -10.71
CA GLU A 231 8.42 5.82 -11.95
C GLU A 231 9.89 5.80 -12.45
#